data_AF-A0A7J4JXH0-F1
#
_entry.id   AF-A0A7J4JXH0-F1
#
_cell.length_a   1.000
_cell.length_b   1.000
_cell.length_c   1.000
_cell.angle_alpha   90.00
_cell.angle_beta   90.00
_cell.angle_gamma   90.00
#
_symmetry.space_group_name_H-M   'P 1'
#
loop_
_entity.id
_entity.type
_entity.pdbx_description
1 polymer ?
#
loop_
_entity_poly.entity_id
_entity_poly.type
_entity_poly.pdbx_seq_one_letter_code
_entity_poly.pdbx_strand_id
1 'polypeptide(L)' 'MENPSIAGMREIKIRYALTLYQNGNVSVGKASELAGINLWEFLDILRMRNIGFRADEEHLAGELNK' A
#
# COMPACT_ATOMS: atom_id res chain seq x y z
N MET A 1 27.33 9.22 6.97
CA MET A 1 25.99 8.81 6.45
C MET A 1 26.23 7.58 5.61
N GLU A 2 25.81 6.40 6.08
CA GLU A 2 25.85 5.20 5.25
C GLU A 2 24.96 5.43 4.03
N ASN A 3 25.52 5.22 2.84
CA ASN A 3 24.80 5.34 1.59
C ASN A 3 23.80 4.17 1.53
N PRO A 4 22.48 4.39 1.52
CA PRO A 4 21.54 3.28 1.57
C PRO A 4 21.75 2.42 0.34
N SER A 5 22.00 1.13 0.56
CA SER A 5 22.05 0.15 -0.52
C SER A 5 20.77 0.21 -1.35
N ILE A 6 20.82 -0.21 -2.62
CA ILE A 6 19.64 -0.23 -3.50
C ILE A 6 18.47 -0.99 -2.84
N ALA A 7 18.77 -2.05 -2.09
CA ALA A 7 17.79 -2.79 -1.29
C ALA A 7 17.17 -1.92 -0.17
N GLY A 8 17.98 -1.12 0.53
CA GLY A 8 17.50 -0.20 1.57
C GLY A 8 16.59 0.90 1.03
N MET A 9 16.91 1.49 -0.13
CA MET A 9 16.04 2.49 -0.77
C MET A 9 14.70 1.91 -1.21
N ARG A 10 14.69 0.67 -1.72
CA ARG A 10 13.44 -0.02 -2.10
C ARG A 10 12.54 -0.25 -0.89
N GLU A 11 13.08 -0.76 0.22
CA GLU A 11 12.30 -0.99 1.44
C GLU A 11 11.72 0.31 2.00
N ILE A 12 12.48 1.42 1.95
CA ILE A 12 11.98 2.73 2.38
C ILE A 12 10.75 3.15 1.56
N LYS A 13 10.79 3.00 0.23
CA LYS A 13 9.66 3.34 -0.65
C LYS A 13 8.45 2.45 -0.37
N ILE A 14 8.65 1.15 -0.19
CA ILE A 14 7.57 0.20 0.14
C ILE A 14 6.90 0.60 1.46
N ARG A 15 7.68 0.84 2.53
CA ARG A 15 7.11 1.24 3.82
C ARG A 15 6.34 2.56 3.72
N TYR A 16 6.88 3.55 3.01
CA TYR A 16 6.20 4.83 2.83
C TYR A 16 4.86 4.68 2.10
N ALA A 17 4.84 3.90 1.01
CA ALA A 17 3.62 3.62 0.27
C ALA A 17 2.60 2.84 1.10
N LEU A 18 3.04 1.87 1.91
CA LEU A 18 2.16 1.15 2.85
C LEU A 18 1.51 2.09 3.86
N THR A 19 2.28 3.00 4.48
CA THR A 19 1.73 3.98 5.42
C THR A 19 0.65 4.84 4.77
N LEU A 20 0.90 5.36 3.56
CA LEU A 20 -0.09 6.17 2.85
C LEU A 20 -1.34 5.38 2.48
N TYR A 21 -1.19 4.11 2.08
CA TYR A 21 -2.32 3.24 1.78
C TYR A 21 -3.16 2.95 3.03
N GLN A 22 -2.52 2.57 4.13
CA GLN A 22 -3.19 2.24 5.40
C GLN A 22 -3.90 3.44 6.01
N ASN A 23 -3.33 4.64 5.88
CA ASN A 23 -3.96 5.88 6.30
C ASN A 23 -5.06 6.37 5.33
N GLY A 24 -5.25 5.66 4.22
CA GLY A 24 -6.26 5.99 3.22
C GLY A 24 -5.95 7.21 2.37
N ASN A 25 -4.70 7.67 2.36
CA ASN A 25 -4.27 8.85 1.60
C ASN A 25 -4.15 8.57 0.09
N VAL A 26 -3.96 7.30 -0.29
CA VAL A 26 -3.78 6.88 -1.68
C VAL A 26 -4.49 5.56 -1.96
N SER A 27 -4.88 5.34 -3.21
CA SER A 27 -5.37 4.04 -3.67
C SER A 27 -4.23 3.00 -3.73
N VAL A 28 -4.59 1.71 -3.81
CA VAL A 28 -3.62 0.62 -3.94
C VAL A 28 -2.73 0.76 -5.20
N GLY A 29 -3.31 1.20 -6.32
CA GLY A 29 -2.56 1.48 -7.55
C GLY A 29 -1.55 2.60 -7.34
N LYS A 30 -1.97 3.71 -6.71
CA LYS A 30 -1.06 4.82 -6.45
C LYS A 30 0.05 4.46 -5.45
N ALA A 31 -0.25 3.61 -4.47
CA ALA A 31 0.75 3.07 -3.55
C ALA A 31 1.79 2.20 -4.28
N SER A 32 1.37 1.34 -5.21
CA SER A 32 2.30 0.54 -6.02
C SER A 32 3.27 1.39 -6.86
N GLU A 33 2.77 2.47 -7.47
CA GLU A 33 3.60 3.44 -8.20
C GLU A 33 4.65 4.10 -7.30
N LEU A 34 4.25 4.55 -6.10
CA LEU A 34 5.14 5.19 -5.12
C LEU A 34 6.20 4.22 -4.59
N ALA A 35 5.83 2.95 -4.42
CA ALA A 35 6.74 1.88 -4.04
C ALA A 35 7.72 1.50 -5.18
N GLY A 36 7.42 1.89 -6.43
CA GLY A 36 8.23 1.56 -7.60
C GLY A 36 8.12 0.09 -8.02
N ILE A 37 6.98 -0.53 -7.75
CA ILE A 37 6.69 -1.94 -8.07
C ILE A 37 5.34 -2.04 -8.78
N ASN A 38 5.07 -3.18 -9.41
CA ASN A 38 3.78 -3.37 -10.06
C ASN A 38 2.66 -3.63 -9.02
N LEU A 39 1.40 -3.51 -9.47
CA LEU A 39 0.24 -3.68 -8.61
C LEU A 39 0.21 -5.06 -7.92
N TRP A 40 0.47 -6.15 -8.66
CA TRP A 40 0.43 -7.50 -8.11
C TRP A 40 1.45 -7.72 -6.99
N GLU A 41 2.66 -7.19 -7.16
CA GLU A 41 3.71 -7.25 -6.15
C GLU A 41 3.30 -6.48 -4.88
N PHE A 42 2.67 -5.32 -5.03
CA PHE A 42 2.16 -4.57 -3.89
C PHE A 42 1.02 -5.32 -3.17
N LEU A 43 0.12 -5.97 -3.91
CA LEU A 43 -0.94 -6.82 -3.36
C LEU A 43 -0.39 -8.01 -2.58
N ASP A 44 0.67 -8.65 -3.09
CA ASP A 44 1.37 -9.72 -2.38
C ASP A 44 1.99 -9.22 -1.08
N ILE A 45 2.59 -8.02 -1.07
CA ILE A 45 3.12 -7.41 0.16
C ILE A 45 2.00 -7.15 1.18
N LEU A 46 0.84 -6.64 0.75
CA LEU A 46 -0.32 -6.46 1.64
C LEU A 46 -0.75 -7.79 2.27
N ARG A 47 -0.88 -8.84 1.46
CA ARG A 47 -1.23 -10.19 1.90
C ARG A 47 -0.20 -10.76 2.89
N MET A 48 1.09 -10.69 2.56
CA MET A 48 2.18 -11.20 3.42
C MET A 48 2.27 -10.46 4.75
N ARG A 49 1.90 -9.18 4.79
CA ARG A 49 1.91 -8.35 5.99
C ARG A 49 0.57 -8.34 6.74
N ASN A 50 -0.41 -9.16 6.32
CA ASN A 50 -1.78 -9.17 6.86
C ASN A 50 -2.45 -7.79 6.90
N ILE A 51 -2.14 -6.94 5.90
CA ILE A 51 -2.79 -5.64 5.75
C ILE A 51 -4.05 -5.89 4.93
N GLY A 52 -5.21 -5.79 5.59
CA GLY A 52 -6.50 -5.95 4.94
C GLY A 52 -6.68 -4.96 3.79
N PHE A 53 -7.45 -5.37 2.78
CA PHE A 53 -7.96 -4.41 1.82
C PHE A 53 -8.79 -3.39 2.57
N ARG A 54 -8.45 -2.11 2.41
CA ARG A 54 -9.42 -1.06 2.69
C ARG A 54 -10.57 -1.32 1.72
N ALA A 55 -11.65 -1.91 2.23
CA ALA A 55 -12.95 -1.65 1.66
C ALA A 55 -13.05 -0.13 1.69
N ASP A 56 -12.97 0.47 0.52
CA ASP A 56 -13.35 1.84 0.30
C ASP A 56 -14.56 2.12 1.19
N GLU A 57 -14.42 3.06 2.12
CA GLU A 57 -15.53 3.47 3.00
C GLU A 57 -16.76 3.89 2.17
N GLU A 58 -16.54 4.22 0.89
CA GLU A 58 -17.53 4.47 -0.14
C GLU A 58 -18.35 3.22 -0.54
N HIS A 59 -17.78 2.00 -0.48
CA HIS A 59 -18.47 0.75 -0.80
C HIS A 59 -19.22 0.16 0.41
N LEU A 60 -18.63 0.26 1.62
CA LEU A 60 -19.27 -0.22 2.85
C LEU A 60 -20.53 0.60 3.23
N ALA A 61 -20.60 1.88 2.88
CA ALA A 61 -21.78 2.71 3.13
C ALA A 61 -23.03 2.25 2.34
N GLY A 62 -22.85 1.52 1.23
CA GLY A 62 -23.94 0.99 0.41
C GLY A 62 -24.54 -0.33 0.92
N GLU A 63 -23.85 -1.05 1.81
CA GLU A 63 -24.30 -2.35 2.32
C GLU A 63 -25.03 -2.26 3.67
N LEU A 64 -24.86 -1.18 4.43
CA LEU A 64 -25.53 -0.98 5.73
C LEU A 64 -26.94 -0.37 5.63
N ASN A 65 -27.48 -0.15 4.42
CA ASN A 65 -28.81 0.42 4.17
C ASN A 65 -29.74 -0.49 3.33
N LYS A 66 -29.53 -1.82 3.37
CA LYS A 66 -30.47 -2.77 2.76
C LYS A 66 -31.33 -3.48 3.80
#